data_AF-A0A3D2M4D7-F1
#
_entry.id   AF-A0A3D2M4D7-F1
#
_cell.length_a   1.000
_cell.length_b   1.000
_cell.length_c   1.000
_cell.angle_alpha   90.00
_cell.angle_beta   90.00
_cell.angle_gamma   90.00
#
_symmetry.space_group_name_H-M   'P 1'
#
loop_
_entity.id
_entity.type
_entity.pdbx_description
1 polymer ?
#
loop_
_entity_poly.entity_id
_entity_poly.type
_entity_poly.pdbx_seq_one_letter_code
_entity_poly.pdbx_strand_id
1 'polypeptide(L)'
;MSLVIRGRLSLMDDQALQKQIKDLVLVNESWGGWKIEELAPHLWNGWRKAIRGYRLEVAEFDLTAKLSQGDSPGDKPGVVEGLRRRALQDDATMARLVEGYDGTASSLHTLLNSLRMR
;
A
#
# COMPACT_ATOMS: atom_id res chain seq x y z
N MET A 1 9.97 -5.41 -0.65
CA MET A 1 9.94 -4.78 0.69
C MET A 1 8.85 -5.48 1.50
N SER A 2 8.97 -5.53 2.81
CA SER A 2 7.94 -6.09 3.68
C SER A 2 7.67 -5.14 4.84
N LEU A 3 6.39 -4.97 5.18
CA LEU A 3 5.93 -4.20 6.33
C LEU A 3 5.13 -5.15 7.23
N VAL A 4 5.55 -5.30 8.47
CA VAL A 4 4.81 -6.03 9.50
C VAL A 4 4.25 -5.00 10.46
N ILE A 5 2.93 -4.99 10.65
CA ILE A 5 2.26 -4.09 11.59
C ILE A 5 1.68 -4.95 12.71
N ARG A 6 1.98 -4.60 13.96
CA ARG A 6 1.39 -5.24 15.14
C ARG A 6 0.60 -4.22 15.94
N GLY A 7 -0.47 -4.69 16.55
CA GLY A 7 -1.43 -3.80 17.17
C GLY A 7 -2.60 -4.54 17.78
N ARG A 8 -3.55 -3.76 18.32
CA ARG A 8 -4.76 -4.29 18.93
C ARG A 8 -5.90 -4.25 17.93
N LEU A 9 -6.58 -5.38 17.75
CA LEU A 9 -7.81 -5.44 16.99
C LEU A 9 -9.00 -5.10 17.88
N SER A 10 -9.89 -4.27 17.36
CA SER A 10 -11.23 -4.06 17.90
C SER A 10 -12.27 -4.29 16.81
N LEU A 11 -13.40 -4.87 17.18
CA LEU A 11 -14.52 -5.04 16.25
C LEU A 11 -15.10 -3.66 15.92
N MET A 12 -15.31 -3.38 14.64
CA MET A 12 -15.99 -2.16 14.22
C MET A 12 -17.49 -2.28 14.50
N ASP A 13 -18.11 -1.18 14.94
CA ASP A 13 -19.56 -1.06 14.90
C ASP A 13 -20.06 -0.95 13.45
N ASP A 14 -21.37 -1.12 13.27
CA ASP A 14 -22.00 -1.12 11.95
C ASP A 14 -21.82 0.23 11.23
N GLN A 15 -21.87 1.36 11.94
CA GLN A 15 -21.71 2.68 11.33
C GLN A 15 -20.28 2.89 10.81
N ALA A 16 -19.27 2.49 11.60
CA ALA A 16 -17.87 2.53 11.22
C ALA A 16 -17.57 1.62 10.03
N LEU A 17 -18.16 0.42 10.00
CA LEU A 17 -18.04 -0.51 8.87
C LEU A 17 -18.64 0.09 7.59
N GLN A 18 -19.85 0.64 7.65
CA GLN A 18 -20.49 1.26 6.49
C GLN A 18 -19.64 2.41 5.94
N LYS A 19 -19.11 3.26 6.81
CA LYS A 19 -18.21 4.35 6.41
C LYS A 19 -16.95 3.80 5.74
N GLN A 20 -16.29 2.80 6.33
CA GLN A 20 -15.08 2.20 5.78
C GLN A 20 -15.30 1.60 4.38
N ILE A 21 -16.44 0.93 4.15
CA ILE A 21 -16.77 0.39 2.82
C ILE A 21 -16.92 1.52 1.81
N LYS A 22 -17.63 2.59 2.16
CA LYS A 22 -17.79 3.76 1.28
C LYS A 22 -16.45 4.42 0.97
N ASP A 23 -15.59 4.59 1.97
CA ASP A 23 -14.25 5.14 1.80
C ASP A 23 -13.40 4.25 0.86
N LEU A 24 -13.53 2.91 0.96
CA LEU A 24 -12.86 1.98 0.05
C LEU A 24 -13.34 2.11 -1.40
N VAL A 25 -14.66 2.25 -1.62
CA VAL A 25 -15.22 2.49 -2.96
C VAL A 25 -14.65 3.79 -3.54
N LEU A 26 -14.67 4.88 -2.77
CA LEU A 26 -14.17 6.18 -3.22
C LEU A 26 -12.68 6.19 -3.60
N VAL A 27 -11.85 5.40 -2.91
CA VAL A 27 -10.41 5.35 -3.17
C VAL A 27 -10.06 4.47 -4.38
N ASN A 28 -10.89 3.46 -4.68
CA ASN A 28 -10.57 2.47 -5.72
C ASN A 28 -11.34 2.68 -7.03
N GLU A 29 -12.46 3.41 -7.02
CA GLU A 29 -13.22 3.72 -8.22
C GLU A 29 -12.72 4.99 -8.90
N SER A 30 -12.68 4.99 -10.23
CA SER A 30 -12.32 6.16 -11.02
C SER A 30 -13.38 7.27 -10.94
N TRP A 31 -13.07 8.45 -11.48
CA TRP A 31 -14.09 9.50 -11.62
C TRP A 31 -15.25 9.01 -12.48
N GLY A 32 -16.46 9.00 -11.90
CA GLY A 32 -17.66 8.42 -12.53
C GLY A 32 -17.79 6.90 -12.40
N GLY A 33 -16.93 6.25 -11.62
CA GLY A 33 -17.04 4.84 -11.26
C GLY A 33 -18.22 4.56 -10.33
N TRP A 34 -18.40 3.29 -10.02
CA TRP A 34 -19.58 2.79 -9.31
C TRP A 34 -19.67 3.35 -7.89
N LYS A 35 -20.89 3.67 -7.44
CA LYS A 35 -21.14 4.15 -6.07
C LYS A 35 -21.94 3.15 -5.26
N ILE A 36 -21.67 3.11 -3.95
CA ILE A 36 -22.39 2.24 -3.02
C ILE A 36 -23.90 2.52 -3.02
N GLU A 37 -24.31 3.78 -3.28
CA GLU A 37 -25.70 4.19 -3.37
C GLU A 37 -26.44 3.62 -4.59
N GLU A 38 -25.73 3.11 -5.59
CA GLU A 38 -26.30 2.44 -6.76
C GLU A 38 -26.67 0.97 -6.47
N LEU A 39 -26.23 0.43 -5.32
CA LEU A 39 -26.59 -0.92 -4.91
C LEU A 39 -28.05 -0.98 -4.44
N ALA A 40 -28.77 -2.01 -4.87
CA ALA A 40 -30.14 -2.23 -4.41
C ALA A 40 -30.17 -2.38 -2.86
N PRO A 41 -31.06 -1.66 -2.14
CA PRO A 41 -31.00 -1.59 -0.67
C PRO A 41 -31.09 -2.94 0.05
N HIS A 42 -31.81 -3.91 -0.53
CA HIS A 42 -31.93 -5.25 0.06
C HIS A 42 -30.62 -6.04 -0.04
N LEU A 43 -29.86 -5.88 -1.14
CA LEU A 43 -28.54 -6.50 -1.30
C LEU A 43 -27.53 -5.88 -0.33
N TRP A 44 -27.52 -4.54 -0.23
CA TRP A 44 -26.68 -3.83 0.74
C TRP A 44 -26.91 -4.34 2.18
N ASN A 45 -28.18 -4.42 2.59
CA ASN A 45 -28.55 -4.90 3.92
C ASN A 45 -28.16 -6.35 4.18
N GLY A 46 -28.17 -7.21 3.16
CA GLY A 46 -27.69 -8.59 3.25
C GLY A 46 -26.17 -8.64 3.41
N TRP A 47 -25.45 -7.96 2.53
CA TRP A 47 -23.98 -7.99 2.48
C TRP A 47 -23.35 -7.39 3.74
N ARG A 48 -23.83 -6.23 4.21
CA ARG A 48 -23.26 -5.59 5.40
C ARG A 48 -23.34 -6.46 6.65
N LYS A 49 -24.36 -7.33 6.76
CA LYS A 49 -24.52 -8.27 7.88
C LYS A 49 -23.58 -9.47 7.78
N ALA A 50 -23.13 -9.81 6.57
CA ALA A 50 -22.18 -10.90 6.32
C ALA A 50 -20.72 -10.47 6.53
N ILE A 51 -20.43 -9.18 6.50
CA ILE A 51 -19.08 -8.63 6.65
C ILE A 51 -18.80 -8.31 8.12
N ARG A 52 -17.61 -8.70 8.60
CA ARG A 52 -17.10 -8.30 9.92
C ARG A 52 -15.90 -7.39 9.73
N GLY A 53 -16.08 -6.11 10.08
CA GLY A 53 -15.01 -5.12 10.07
C GLY A 53 -14.21 -5.13 11.37
N TYR A 54 -12.90 -4.97 11.26
CA TYR A 54 -12.01 -4.80 12.40
C TYR A 54 -11.15 -3.56 12.21
N ARG A 55 -10.91 -2.84 13.30
CA ARG A 55 -9.93 -1.77 13.36
C ARG A 55 -8.68 -2.27 14.06
N LEU A 56 -7.54 -2.13 13.39
CA LEU A 56 -6.22 -2.34 13.99
C LEU A 56 -5.71 -1.00 14.52
N GLU A 57 -5.61 -0.88 15.84
CA GLU A 57 -4.84 0.19 16.47
C GLU A 57 -3.36 -0.21 16.44
N VAL A 58 -2.57 0.50 15.63
CA VAL A 58 -1.15 0.22 15.42
C VAL A 58 -0.37 0.55 16.69
N ALA A 59 0.31 -0.45 17.25
CA ALA A 59 1.21 -0.27 18.39
C ALA A 59 2.66 -0.16 17.93
N GLU A 60 3.03 -0.99 16.95
CA GLU A 60 4.38 -1.05 16.39
C GLU A 60 4.35 -1.48 14.93
N PHE A 61 5.41 -1.17 14.20
CA PHE A 61 5.61 -1.68 12.85
C PHE A 61 7.10 -1.90 12.56
N ASP A 62 7.38 -2.93 11.77
CA ASP A 62 8.71 -3.25 11.27
C ASP A 62 8.70 -3.14 9.74
N LEU A 63 9.51 -2.23 9.20
CA LEU A 63 9.76 -2.12 7.76
C LEU A 63 11.11 -2.76 7.43
N THR A 64 11.11 -3.69 6.48
CA THR A 64 12.34 -4.27 5.93
C THR A 64 12.45 -3.97 4.43
N ALA A 65 13.56 -3.33 4.05
CA ALA A 65 13.88 -3.00 2.67
C ALA A 65 15.28 -3.54 2.31
N LYS A 66 15.34 -4.44 1.32
CA LYS A 66 16.58 -4.89 0.68
C LYS A 66 16.70 -4.18 -0.67
N LEU A 67 17.66 -3.27 -0.79
CA LEU A 67 17.81 -2.36 -1.93
C LEU A 67 19.24 -2.43 -2.52
N SER A 68 19.79 -3.64 -2.63
CA SER A 68 21.09 -3.94 -3.26
C SER A 68 22.30 -3.22 -2.65
N GLN A 69 22.32 -3.07 -1.32
CA GLN A 69 23.45 -2.48 -0.59
C GLN A 69 24.55 -3.47 -0.19
N GLY A 70 24.25 -4.77 -0.24
CA GLY A 70 25.17 -5.83 0.16
C GLY A 70 25.98 -6.44 -0.99
N ASP A 71 25.76 -5.99 -2.22
CA ASP A 71 26.52 -6.41 -3.40
C ASP A 71 27.67 -5.43 -3.66
N SER A 72 28.57 -5.75 -4.61
CA SER A 72 29.65 -4.83 -4.96
C SER A 72 29.06 -3.47 -5.35
N PRO A 73 29.59 -2.32 -4.86
CA PRO A 73 29.04 -1.00 -5.17
C PRO A 73 28.86 -0.72 -6.69
N GLY A 74 29.60 -1.44 -7.54
CA GLY A 74 29.49 -1.38 -9.00
C GLY A 74 28.28 -2.11 -9.61
N ASP A 75 27.55 -2.93 -8.84
CA ASP A 75 26.44 -3.76 -9.36
C ASP A 75 25.11 -2.99 -9.39
N LYS A 76 24.99 -1.95 -8.55
CA LYS A 76 23.77 -1.15 -8.40
C LYS A 76 23.25 -0.57 -9.74
N PRO A 77 24.09 0.01 -10.64
CA PRO A 77 23.64 0.44 -11.97
C PRO A 77 23.09 -0.70 -12.83
N GLY A 78 23.70 -1.88 -12.78
CA GLY A 78 23.26 -3.07 -13.54
C GLY A 78 21.90 -3.58 -13.07
N VAL A 79 21.65 -3.58 -11.76
CA VAL A 79 20.34 -3.92 -11.19
C VAL A 79 19.26 -2.94 -11.63
N VAL A 80 19.53 -1.64 -11.57
CA VAL A 80 18.59 -0.59 -12.01
C VAL A 80 18.25 -0.74 -13.49
N GLU A 81 19.27 -0.96 -14.33
CA GLU A 81 19.07 -1.17 -15.77
C GLU A 81 18.26 -2.45 -16.06
N GLY A 82 18.56 -3.55 -15.36
CA GLY A 82 17.81 -4.80 -15.48
C GLY A 82 16.33 -4.63 -15.13
N LEU A 83 16.02 -3.92 -14.05
CA LEU A 83 14.64 -3.62 -13.65
C LEU A 83 13.93 -2.75 -14.71
N ARG A 84 14.59 -1.69 -15.18
CA ARG A 84 14.03 -0.81 -16.23
C ARG A 84 13.73 -1.57 -17.53
N ARG A 85 14.61 -2.50 -17.93
CA ARG A 85 14.43 -3.33 -19.14
C ARG A 85 13.32 -4.36 -18.99
N ARG A 86 13.23 -5.00 -17.82
CA ARG A 86 12.21 -6.03 -17.56
C ARG A 86 10.80 -5.44 -17.52
N ALA A 87 10.66 -4.22 -17.01
CA ALA A 87 9.44 -3.40 -17.09
C ALA A 87 8.15 -4.11 -16.62
N LEU A 88 8.25 -4.99 -15.62
CA LEU A 88 7.07 -5.55 -14.95
C LEU A 88 6.47 -4.53 -13.97
N GLN A 89 5.25 -4.81 -13.50
CA GLN A 89 4.37 -3.90 -12.77
C GLN A 89 5.09 -2.99 -11.75
N ASP A 90 5.92 -3.55 -10.88
CA ASP A 90 6.59 -2.79 -9.81
C ASP A 90 8.05 -2.43 -10.12
N ASP A 91 8.58 -2.80 -11.28
CA ASP A 91 10.01 -2.67 -11.60
C ASP A 91 10.45 -1.21 -11.69
N ALA A 92 9.61 -0.34 -12.24
CA ALA A 92 9.90 1.08 -12.31
C ALA A 92 9.99 1.71 -10.91
N THR A 93 9.10 1.30 -10.01
CA THR A 93 9.11 1.74 -8.60
C THR A 93 10.35 1.21 -7.88
N MET A 94 10.69 -0.07 -8.08
CA MET A 94 11.87 -0.68 -7.48
C MET A 94 13.17 -0.07 -8.01
N ALA A 95 13.26 0.23 -9.31
CA ALA A 95 14.43 0.88 -9.90
C ALA A 95 14.69 2.25 -9.26
N ARG A 96 13.65 3.05 -9.03
CA ARG A 96 13.76 4.35 -8.33
C ARG A 96 14.22 4.19 -6.89
N LEU A 97 13.68 3.20 -6.18
CA LEU A 97 14.07 2.90 -4.80
C LEU A 97 15.54 2.47 -4.71
N VAL A 98 15.96 1.54 -5.56
CA VAL A 98 17.36 1.08 -5.60
C VAL A 98 18.26 2.26 -5.94
N GLU A 99 18.02 2.94 -7.06
CA GLU A 99 18.85 4.05 -7.55
C GLU A 99 19.04 5.15 -6.49
N GLY A 100 17.95 5.62 -5.90
CA GLY A 100 17.98 6.76 -4.97
C GLY A 100 18.39 6.45 -3.54
N TYR A 101 18.41 5.17 -3.12
CA TYR A 101 18.72 4.83 -1.72
C TYR A 101 20.23 4.81 -1.47
N ASP A 102 20.67 5.58 -0.46
CA ASP A 102 22.08 5.82 -0.16
C ASP A 102 22.60 5.09 1.11
N GLY A 103 21.74 4.35 1.83
CA GLY A 103 22.10 3.76 3.13
C GLY A 103 21.40 4.39 4.31
N THR A 104 20.92 5.62 4.17
CA THR A 104 20.38 6.39 5.28
C THR A 104 18.86 6.27 5.40
N ALA A 105 18.35 6.31 6.64
CA ALA A 105 16.90 6.37 6.86
C ALA A 105 16.25 7.58 6.16
N SER A 106 16.98 8.70 6.05
CA SER A 106 16.52 9.93 5.40
C SER A 106 16.26 9.76 3.90
N SER A 107 17.16 9.08 3.17
CA SER A 107 16.94 8.82 1.74
C SER A 107 15.78 7.86 1.52
N LEU A 108 15.65 6.82 2.35
CA LEU A 108 14.49 5.92 2.28
C LEU A 108 13.18 6.66 2.51
N HIS A 109 13.11 7.52 3.53
CA HIS A 109 11.90 8.29 3.83
C HIS A 109 11.52 9.23 2.67
N THR A 110 12.52 9.91 2.09
CA THR A 110 12.32 10.80 0.93
C THR A 110 11.77 10.03 -0.27
N LEU A 111 12.35 8.87 -0.57
CA LEU A 111 11.93 8.04 -1.70
C LEU A 111 10.51 7.52 -1.51
N LEU A 112 10.18 6.98 -0.33
CA LEU A 112 8.82 6.50 -0.03
C LEU A 112 7.78 7.60 -0.19
N ASN A 113 8.08 8.82 0.27
CA ASN A 113 7.17 9.96 0.09
C ASN A 113 7.03 10.38 -1.38
N SER A 114 8.10 10.29 -2.17
CA SER A 114 8.05 10.60 -3.61
C SER A 114 7.20 9.61 -4.42
N LEU A 115 7.04 8.37 -3.93
CA LEU A 115 6.21 7.35 -4.57
C LEU A 115 4.73 7.52 -4.26
N ARG A 116 4.39 8.18 -3.15
CA ARG A 116 3.02 8.40 -2.69
C ARG A 116 2.27 9.47 -3.50
N MET A 117 2.97 10.30 -4.27
CA MET A 117 2.38 11.39 -5.07
C MET A 117 1.95 10.94 -6.48
N ARG A 118 1.31 9.79 -6.60
CA ARG A 118 0.63 9.35 -7.85
C ARG A 118 -0.83 9.05 -7.57
#